data_AF-A0A3A3GG21-F1
#
_entry.id   AF-A0A3A3GG21-F1
#
_cell.length_a   1.000
_cell.length_b   1.000
_cell.length_c   1.000
_cell.angle_alpha   90.00
_cell.angle_beta   90.00
_cell.angle_gamma   90.00
#
_symmetry.space_group_name_H-M   'P 1'
#
loop_
_entity.id
_entity.type
_entity.pdbx_description
1 polymer ?
#
loop_
_entity_poly.entity_id
_entity_poly.type
_entity_poly.pdbx_seq_one_letter_code
_entity_poly.pdbx_strand_id
1 'polypeptide(L)'
;MKSSAQPAWHQEAEWSEGGQAAYFRLIRRTGSAWGHIWDEDSSGQRAAFSRTVMRCWKRSDIHVALSQEAAHILLTSGSEPLLTPERIRLVREMLQAANASERSAALDKLVPFMTSEYESSIKAASSSRPVHLYIILADARLKEALPSLTDIEQRMEVLQRLAAESEGRSLEKVNQQWFVLRRWKEWLLADEDRKPAFISDVVPDWIDMQAEALFRAVDRCYRNGSKAHVTVMLPYQSEAWEKHVHMARSAAEQIMGETAKRSGPLVGLWITGDEAGVDEDERITDADIVWRCSFSPY
;
A
#
# COMPACT_ATOMS: atom_id res chain seq x y z
N MET A 1 23.13 35.69 -23.99
CA MET A 1 21.87 35.46 -23.25
C MET A 1 21.25 34.18 -23.79
N LYS A 2 21.45 33.05 -23.11
CA LYS A 2 20.76 31.80 -23.43
C LYS A 2 19.56 31.70 -22.48
N SER A 3 18.36 31.88 -23.04
CA SER A 3 17.10 31.56 -22.37
C SER A 3 16.92 30.05 -22.42
N SER A 4 17.07 29.38 -21.28
CA SER A 4 16.67 27.98 -21.10
C SER A 4 15.22 27.98 -20.62
N ALA A 5 14.28 27.75 -21.55
CA ALA A 5 12.90 27.48 -21.20
C ALA A 5 12.85 26.21 -20.34
N GLN A 6 12.42 26.36 -19.08
CA GLN A 6 12.08 25.24 -18.22
C GLN A 6 10.84 24.52 -18.81
N PRO A 7 10.81 23.17 -18.79
CA PRO A 7 9.64 22.43 -19.22
C PRO A 7 8.44 22.74 -18.29
N ALA A 8 7.27 22.93 -18.91
CA ALA A 8 6.01 23.39 -18.32
C ALA A 8 5.34 22.36 -17.38
N TRP A 9 6.03 21.96 -16.30
CA TRP A 9 5.46 21.20 -15.18
C TRP A 9 5.71 21.87 -13.82
N HIS A 10 6.29 23.06 -13.81
CA HIS A 10 6.21 23.99 -12.69
C HIS A 10 5.04 24.96 -12.92
N GLN A 11 3.82 24.49 -12.75
CA GLN A 11 2.75 25.37 -12.27
C GLN A 11 2.53 24.98 -10.81
N GLU A 12 3.23 25.73 -9.95
CA GLU A 12 2.80 26.12 -8.61
C GLU A 12 1.78 25.18 -7.94
N ALA A 13 2.28 24.10 -7.32
CA ALA A 13 1.81 23.86 -5.97
C ALA A 13 2.45 24.96 -5.11
N GLU A 14 1.75 26.08 -4.94
CA GLU A 14 2.07 27.04 -3.88
C GLU A 14 1.95 26.25 -2.57
N TRP A 15 3.10 25.88 -2.00
CA TRP A 15 3.14 25.38 -0.63
C TRP A 15 2.82 26.57 0.26
N SER A 16 1.59 26.64 0.77
CA SER A 16 1.30 27.54 1.88
C SER A 16 2.18 27.11 3.06
N GLU A 17 3.01 28.02 3.55
CA GLU A 17 3.68 27.86 4.85
C GLU A 17 2.58 27.83 5.92
N GLY A 18 2.06 26.62 6.18
CA GLY A 18 0.86 26.36 6.98
C GLY A 18 -0.01 25.29 6.32
N GLY A 19 0.53 24.08 6.15
CA GLY A 19 -0.06 23.00 5.34
C GLY A 19 -1.43 22.55 5.84
N GLN A 20 -2.48 22.88 5.08
CA GLN A 20 -3.74 22.16 5.10
C GLN A 20 -3.68 21.07 4.03
N ALA A 21 -4.17 19.86 4.34
CA ALA A 21 -4.20 18.76 3.38
C ALA A 21 -5.04 19.14 2.15
N ALA A 22 -4.54 18.81 0.96
CA ALA A 22 -5.30 18.93 -0.27
C ALA A 22 -6.21 17.70 -0.45
N TYR A 23 -7.53 17.92 -0.48
CA TYR A 23 -8.50 16.85 -0.72
C TYR A 23 -8.74 16.68 -2.21
N PHE A 24 -8.77 15.43 -2.63
CA PHE A 24 -9.03 15.04 -4.00
C PHE A 24 -10.18 14.05 -4.03
N ARG A 25 -11.18 14.32 -4.87
CA ARG A 25 -12.25 13.34 -5.12
C ARG A 25 -12.01 12.64 -6.44
N LEU A 26 -11.78 11.32 -6.37
CA LEU A 26 -11.63 10.48 -7.57
C LEU A 26 -12.95 9.77 -7.88
N ILE A 27 -13.57 10.16 -8.99
CA ILE A 27 -14.79 9.50 -9.49
C ILE A 27 -14.46 8.68 -10.73
N ARG A 28 -14.73 7.38 -10.66
CA ARG A 28 -14.63 6.48 -11.81
C ARG A 28 -15.88 6.59 -12.68
N ARG A 29 -15.70 6.81 -13.99
CA ARG A 29 -16.79 6.59 -14.96
C ARG A 29 -17.00 5.09 -15.14
N THR A 30 -18.23 4.61 -14.93
CA THR A 30 -18.60 3.20 -15.09
C THR A 30 -18.14 2.67 -16.46
N GLY A 31 -17.44 1.53 -16.46
CA GLY A 31 -16.95 0.88 -17.68
C GLY A 31 -15.63 1.42 -18.25
N SER A 32 -15.01 2.45 -17.69
CA SER A 32 -13.70 2.98 -18.13
C SER A 32 -12.57 2.68 -17.12
N ALA A 33 -11.33 2.61 -17.62
CA ALA A 33 -10.10 2.65 -16.82
C ALA A 33 -9.72 4.08 -16.39
N TRP A 34 -10.37 5.09 -16.98
CA TRP A 34 -10.14 6.49 -16.67
C TRP A 34 -11.04 6.97 -15.53
N GLY A 35 -10.45 7.77 -14.64
CA GLY A 35 -11.15 8.54 -13.61
C GLY A 35 -10.79 10.02 -13.69
N HIS A 36 -11.59 10.85 -13.02
CA HIS A 36 -11.32 12.28 -12.88
C HIS A 36 -11.03 12.60 -11.42
N ILE A 37 -9.94 13.33 -11.19
CA ILE A 37 -9.57 13.92 -9.92
C ILE A 37 -9.95 15.38 -9.91
N TRP A 38 -10.61 15.80 -8.84
CA TRP A 38 -11.01 17.17 -8.59
C TRP A 38 -10.41 17.58 -7.26
N ASP A 39 -9.81 18.76 -7.24
CA ASP A 39 -9.33 19.37 -6.01
C ASP A 39 -10.58 19.90 -5.29
N GLU A 40 -10.78 19.51 -4.04
CA GLU A 40 -11.85 19.98 -3.16
C GLU A 40 -11.20 20.69 -1.96
N ASP A 41 -11.75 21.85 -1.57
CA ASP A 41 -11.38 22.45 -0.29
C ASP A 41 -12.07 21.74 0.88
N SER A 42 -11.73 22.11 2.11
CA SER A 42 -12.33 21.53 3.32
C SER A 42 -13.84 21.78 3.44
N SER A 43 -14.41 22.70 2.66
CA SER A 43 -15.85 22.95 2.59
C SER A 43 -16.57 22.09 1.53
N GLY A 44 -15.82 21.24 0.81
CA GLY A 44 -16.33 20.38 -0.27
C GLY A 44 -16.58 21.13 -1.58
N GLN A 45 -16.10 22.37 -1.71
CA GLN A 45 -16.21 23.13 -2.94
C GLN A 45 -15.17 22.65 -3.96
N ARG A 46 -15.65 22.23 -5.13
CA ARG A 46 -14.82 21.68 -6.21
C ARG A 46 -14.12 22.79 -7.00
N ALA A 47 -12.84 22.57 -7.30
CA ALA A 47 -12.11 23.36 -8.28
C ALA A 47 -12.74 23.25 -9.67
N ALA A 48 -12.56 24.30 -10.48
CA ALA A 48 -13.10 24.38 -11.84
C ALA A 48 -12.43 23.40 -12.83
N PHE A 49 -11.27 22.85 -12.46
CA PHE A 49 -10.47 21.98 -13.32
C PHE A 49 -10.39 20.57 -12.73
N SER A 50 -10.40 19.57 -13.62
CA SER A 50 -10.20 18.17 -13.23
C SER A 50 -9.00 17.59 -13.97
N ARG A 51 -8.30 16.67 -13.31
CA ARG A 51 -7.19 15.90 -13.90
C ARG A 51 -7.68 14.51 -14.26
N THR A 52 -7.31 14.02 -15.44
CA THR A 52 -7.66 12.66 -15.85
C THR A 52 -6.59 11.70 -15.35
N VAL A 53 -6.99 10.64 -14.65
CA VAL A 53 -6.09 9.62 -14.11
C VAL A 53 -6.46 8.27 -14.69
N MET A 54 -5.44 7.56 -15.19
CA MET A 54 -5.62 6.21 -15.72
C MET A 54 -5.31 5.18 -14.63
N ARG A 55 -6.26 4.29 -14.36
CA ARG A 55 -6.06 3.17 -13.44
C ARG A 55 -5.37 2.01 -14.14
N CYS A 56 -4.34 1.48 -13.50
CA CYS A 56 -3.60 0.30 -13.89
C CYS A 56 -3.73 -0.75 -12.79
N TRP A 57 -4.09 -1.99 -13.17
CA TRP A 57 -4.21 -3.11 -12.24
C TRP A 57 -2.93 -3.90 -12.13
N LYS A 58 -2.16 -3.90 -13.22
CA LYS A 58 -0.88 -4.58 -13.32
C LYS A 58 0.12 -3.71 -14.08
N ARG A 59 1.40 -4.04 -13.91
CA ARG A 59 2.51 -3.32 -14.55
C ARG A 59 2.36 -3.17 -16.07
N SER A 60 1.83 -4.18 -16.76
CA SER A 60 1.67 -4.10 -18.23
C SER A 60 0.71 -2.99 -18.68
N ASP A 61 -0.23 -2.60 -17.82
CA ASP A 61 -1.22 -1.57 -18.13
C ASP A 61 -0.59 -0.17 -18.16
N ILE A 62 0.56 0.00 -17.49
CA ILE A 62 1.31 1.27 -17.47
C ILE A 62 1.75 1.64 -18.88
N HIS A 63 2.24 0.69 -19.68
CA HIS A 63 2.62 0.97 -21.07
C HIS A 63 1.42 1.42 -21.93
N VAL A 64 0.24 0.83 -21.69
CA VAL A 64 -0.99 1.26 -22.34
C VAL A 64 -1.34 2.68 -21.94
N ALA A 65 -1.25 3.00 -20.64
CA ALA A 65 -1.49 4.36 -20.14
C ALA A 65 -0.54 5.39 -20.75
N LEU A 66 0.75 5.06 -20.85
CA LEU A 66 1.74 5.94 -21.48
C LEU A 66 1.46 6.13 -22.98
N SER A 67 1.03 5.08 -23.69
CA SER A 67 0.66 5.17 -25.11
C SER A 67 -0.56 6.06 -25.37
N GLN A 68 -1.40 6.25 -24.35
CA GLN A 68 -2.55 7.17 -24.36
C GLN A 68 -2.21 8.55 -23.76
N GLU A 69 -0.91 8.85 -23.60
CA GLU A 69 -0.41 10.11 -23.06
C GLU A 69 -0.92 10.45 -21.64
N ALA A 70 -1.22 9.43 -20.83
CA ALA A 70 -1.65 9.64 -19.45
C ALA A 70 -0.56 10.34 -18.62
N ALA A 71 -0.87 11.53 -18.11
CA ALA A 71 0.01 12.27 -17.21
C ALA A 71 -0.06 11.80 -15.75
N HIS A 72 -1.17 11.15 -15.38
CA HIS A 72 -1.45 10.63 -14.04
C HIS A 72 -1.87 9.17 -14.12
N ILE A 73 -1.21 8.31 -13.34
CA ILE A 73 -1.44 6.87 -13.32
C ILE A 73 -1.69 6.44 -11.87
N LEU A 74 -2.79 5.73 -11.63
CA LEU A 74 -3.07 5.06 -10.37
C LEU A 74 -2.77 3.57 -10.53
N LEU A 75 -1.76 3.07 -9.83
CA LEU A 75 -1.41 1.65 -9.79
C LEU A 75 -2.05 0.98 -8.56
N THR A 76 -2.94 0.02 -8.81
CA THR A 76 -3.57 -0.82 -7.77
C THR A 76 -3.15 -2.27 -7.99
N SER A 77 -1.98 -2.64 -7.48
CA SER A 77 -1.36 -3.95 -7.76
C SER A 77 -2.07 -5.15 -7.11
N GLY A 78 -3.04 -4.92 -6.23
CA GLY A 78 -3.80 -5.98 -5.55
C GLY A 78 -2.91 -6.97 -4.82
N SER A 79 -3.28 -8.26 -4.87
CA SER A 79 -2.58 -9.34 -4.17
C SER A 79 -1.54 -10.10 -5.02
N GLU A 80 -1.50 -9.86 -6.34
CA GLU A 80 -0.61 -10.59 -7.27
C GLU A 80 0.88 -10.51 -6.89
N PRO A 81 1.44 -9.35 -6.48
CA PRO A 81 2.84 -9.28 -6.06
C PRO A 81 3.18 -10.15 -4.85
N LEU A 82 2.19 -10.62 -4.10
CA LEU A 82 2.37 -11.22 -2.78
C LEU A 82 2.07 -12.73 -2.77
N LEU A 83 1.13 -13.16 -3.61
CA LEU A 83 0.60 -14.54 -3.59
C LEU A 83 1.36 -15.51 -4.49
N THR A 84 2.62 -15.23 -4.83
CA THR A 84 3.47 -16.22 -5.50
C THR A 84 3.82 -17.36 -4.53
N PRO A 85 4.06 -18.60 -5.00
CA PRO A 85 4.36 -19.74 -4.13
C PRO A 85 5.56 -19.54 -3.19
N GLU A 86 6.51 -18.70 -3.57
CA GLU A 86 7.67 -18.34 -2.75
C GLU A 86 7.31 -17.30 -1.70
N ARG A 87 6.60 -16.23 -2.09
CA ARG A 87 6.25 -15.10 -1.22
C ARG A 87 5.17 -15.47 -0.20
N ILE A 88 4.20 -16.32 -0.58
CA ILE A 88 3.15 -16.78 0.34
C ILE A 88 3.72 -17.51 1.56
N ARG A 89 4.88 -18.18 1.43
CA ARG A 89 5.56 -18.82 2.56
C ARG A 89 6.09 -17.79 3.56
N LEU A 90 6.68 -16.71 3.06
CA LEU A 90 7.18 -15.60 3.89
C LEU A 90 6.02 -14.84 4.55
N VAL A 91 4.92 -14.64 3.82
CA VAL A 91 3.67 -14.07 4.40
C VAL A 91 3.16 -14.96 5.54
N ARG A 92 3.11 -16.29 5.36
CA ARG A 92 2.70 -17.21 6.43
C ARG A 92 3.66 -17.23 7.61
N GLU A 93 4.97 -17.11 7.36
CA GLU A 93 5.98 -16.99 8.42
C GLU A 93 5.70 -15.76 9.30
N MET A 94 5.44 -14.62 8.66
CA MET A 94 5.06 -13.38 9.34
C MET A 94 3.74 -13.49 10.10
N LEU A 95 2.71 -14.13 9.53
CA LEU A 95 1.43 -14.39 10.19
C LEU A 95 1.53 -15.41 11.35
N GLN A 96 2.61 -16.19 11.41
CA GLN A 96 2.88 -17.16 12.47
C GLN A 96 3.69 -16.57 13.64
N ALA A 97 4.39 -15.45 13.42
CA ALA A 97 5.27 -14.85 14.41
C ALA A 97 4.61 -14.67 15.79
N ALA A 98 5.32 -15.09 16.84
CA ALA A 98 4.81 -15.07 18.21
C ALA A 98 5.01 -13.71 18.89
N ASN A 99 5.98 -12.92 18.43
CA ASN A 99 6.34 -11.62 18.97
C ASN A 99 6.73 -10.63 17.86
N ALA A 100 6.83 -9.35 18.23
CA ALA A 100 7.16 -8.27 17.29
C ALA A 100 8.53 -8.45 16.62
N SER A 101 9.53 -9.02 17.32
CA SER A 101 10.87 -9.24 16.77
C SER A 101 10.87 -10.29 15.66
N GLU A 102 10.19 -11.42 15.87
CA GLU A 102 10.01 -12.45 14.84
C GLU A 102 9.23 -11.91 13.65
N ARG A 103 8.20 -11.10 13.91
CA ARG A 103 7.39 -10.49 12.85
C ARG A 103 8.22 -9.55 12.01
N SER A 104 9.01 -8.67 12.63
CA SER A 104 9.93 -7.77 11.93
C SER A 104 10.91 -8.56 11.07
N ALA A 105 11.54 -9.60 11.61
CA ALA A 105 12.47 -10.43 10.86
C ALA A 105 11.83 -11.14 9.66
N ALA A 106 10.55 -11.51 9.76
CA ALA A 106 9.80 -12.10 8.64
C ALA A 106 9.40 -11.04 7.60
N LEU A 107 9.02 -9.83 8.03
CA LEU A 107 8.74 -8.68 7.16
C LEU A 107 9.99 -8.24 6.39
N ASP A 108 11.16 -8.22 7.03
CA ASP A 108 12.43 -7.86 6.39
C ASP A 108 12.77 -8.76 5.20
N LYS A 109 12.33 -10.03 5.23
CA LYS A 109 12.49 -10.96 4.10
C LYS A 109 11.62 -10.60 2.90
N LEU A 110 10.50 -9.90 3.11
CA LEU A 110 9.59 -9.45 2.05
C LEU A 110 10.08 -8.15 1.39
N VAL A 111 10.79 -7.28 2.13
CA VAL A 111 11.24 -5.97 1.65
C VAL A 111 11.97 -6.03 0.30
N PRO A 112 12.95 -6.94 0.06
CA PRO A 112 13.65 -6.99 -1.23
C PRO A 112 12.73 -7.33 -2.41
N PHE A 113 11.76 -8.22 -2.20
CA PHE A 113 10.79 -8.61 -3.23
C PHE A 113 9.89 -7.43 -3.57
N MET A 114 9.31 -6.78 -2.57
CA MET A 114 8.44 -5.63 -2.77
C MET A 114 9.20 -4.45 -3.38
N THR A 115 10.44 -4.21 -2.96
CA THR A 115 11.32 -3.20 -3.56
C THR A 115 11.49 -3.46 -5.06
N SER A 116 11.74 -4.71 -5.46
CA SER A 116 11.90 -5.07 -6.88
C SER A 116 10.61 -4.88 -7.69
N GLU A 117 9.44 -5.19 -7.11
CA GLU A 117 8.14 -4.99 -7.76
C GLU A 117 7.83 -3.51 -7.98
N TYR A 118 8.06 -2.67 -6.96
CA TYR A 118 7.89 -1.23 -7.07
C TYR A 118 8.92 -0.60 -8.03
N GLU A 119 10.18 -1.02 -7.96
CA GLU A 119 11.23 -0.52 -8.86
C GLU A 119 10.87 -0.84 -10.33
N SER A 120 10.37 -2.05 -10.58
CA SER A 120 9.88 -2.46 -11.90
C SER A 120 8.69 -1.61 -12.37
N SER A 121 7.78 -1.27 -11.46
CA SER A 121 6.59 -0.46 -11.77
C SER A 121 6.96 1.00 -12.08
N ILE A 122 7.86 1.60 -11.29
CA ILE A 122 8.38 2.95 -11.50
C ILE A 122 9.18 3.04 -12.81
N LYS A 123 9.99 2.02 -13.11
CA LYS A 123 10.70 1.91 -14.40
C LYS A 123 9.74 1.80 -15.58
N ALA A 124 8.67 1.02 -15.45
CA ALA A 124 7.64 0.93 -16.50
C ALA A 124 6.93 2.27 -16.75
N ALA A 125 6.76 3.08 -15.70
CA ALA A 125 6.21 4.44 -15.79
C ALA A 125 7.24 5.50 -16.25
N SER A 126 8.52 5.14 -16.34
CA SER A 126 9.58 6.05 -16.75
C SER A 126 9.50 6.30 -18.26
N SER A 127 8.86 7.41 -18.63
CA SER A 127 8.73 7.86 -20.01
C SER A 127 9.61 9.09 -20.28
N SER A 128 9.69 9.53 -21.54
CA SER A 128 10.39 10.77 -21.90
C SER A 128 9.76 12.01 -21.23
N ARG A 129 8.47 11.91 -20.86
CA ARG A 129 7.67 12.94 -20.21
C ARG A 129 7.49 12.63 -18.70
N PRO A 130 7.46 13.66 -17.83
CA PRO A 130 7.09 13.47 -16.43
C PRO A 130 5.68 12.89 -16.31
N VAL A 131 5.53 11.90 -15.44
CA VAL A 131 4.25 11.24 -15.12
C VAL A 131 4.13 11.16 -13.61
N HIS A 132 2.94 11.42 -13.09
CA HIS A 132 2.63 11.22 -11.68
C HIS A 132 2.07 9.81 -11.48
N LEU A 133 2.79 8.98 -10.74
CA LEU A 133 2.43 7.61 -10.39
C LEU A 133 1.95 7.54 -8.93
N TYR A 134 0.64 7.35 -8.74
CA TYR A 134 0.04 7.06 -7.44
C TYR A 134 0.04 5.55 -7.22
N ILE A 135 0.70 5.07 -6.17
CA ILE A 135 0.85 3.65 -5.88
C ILE A 135 0.07 3.34 -4.61
N ILE A 136 -1.00 2.55 -4.75
CA ILE A 136 -1.65 1.92 -3.60
C ILE A 136 -0.80 0.71 -3.21
N LEU A 137 -0.48 0.62 -1.92
CA LEU A 137 0.28 -0.50 -1.38
C LEU A 137 -0.45 -1.83 -1.67
N ALA A 138 0.32 -2.90 -1.85
CA ALA A 138 -0.24 -4.21 -2.16
C ALA A 138 -0.84 -4.82 -0.89
N ASP A 139 -2.03 -5.41 -1.01
CA ASP A 139 -2.64 -6.14 0.09
C ASP A 139 -3.39 -7.34 -0.47
N ALA A 140 -3.57 -8.34 0.38
CA ALA A 140 -4.28 -9.56 0.04
C ALA A 140 -5.32 -9.86 1.10
N ARG A 141 -6.41 -10.50 0.69
CA ARG A 141 -7.35 -11.06 1.64
C ARG A 141 -6.64 -12.11 2.48
N LEU A 142 -6.89 -12.08 3.78
CA LEU A 142 -6.25 -12.98 4.72
C LEU A 142 -6.48 -14.44 4.34
N LYS A 143 -7.70 -14.79 3.87
CA LYS A 143 -8.01 -16.15 3.40
C LYS A 143 -7.19 -16.60 2.18
N GLU A 144 -6.74 -15.69 1.32
CA GLU A 144 -5.94 -16.03 0.14
C GLU A 144 -4.51 -16.43 0.54
N ALA A 145 -4.03 -15.90 1.67
CA ALA A 145 -2.72 -16.24 2.20
C ALA A 145 -2.73 -17.53 3.02
N LEU A 146 -3.86 -17.96 3.58
CA LEU A 146 -3.94 -19.11 4.49
C LEU A 146 -4.15 -20.45 3.76
N PRO A 147 -3.81 -21.61 4.38
CA PRO A 147 -4.22 -22.93 3.89
C PRO A 147 -5.75 -23.10 3.96
N SER A 148 -6.29 -24.11 3.27
CA SER A 148 -7.74 -24.39 3.33
C SER A 148 -8.17 -24.76 4.75
N LEU A 149 -9.45 -24.52 5.08
CA LEU A 149 -10.02 -24.91 6.38
C LEU A 149 -9.80 -26.41 6.67
N THR A 150 -10.04 -27.26 5.66
CA THR A 150 -9.79 -28.71 5.76
C THR A 150 -8.33 -29.04 6.05
N ASP A 151 -7.37 -28.38 5.39
CA ASP A 151 -5.95 -28.60 5.65
C ASP A 151 -5.56 -28.21 7.07
N ILE A 152 -6.13 -27.10 7.57
CA ILE A 152 -5.89 -26.63 8.94
C ILE A 152 -6.43 -27.64 9.95
N GLU A 153 -7.68 -28.11 9.77
CA GLU A 153 -8.31 -29.09 10.66
C GLU A 153 -7.54 -30.41 10.71
N GLN A 154 -7.15 -30.94 9.55
CA GLN A 154 -6.34 -32.15 9.48
C GLN A 154 -4.99 -31.99 10.21
N ARG A 155 -4.31 -30.86 10.02
CA ARG A 155 -3.05 -30.58 10.72
C ARG A 155 -3.26 -30.43 12.23
N MET A 156 -4.36 -29.82 12.66
CA MET A 156 -4.70 -29.70 14.07
C MET A 156 -4.94 -31.07 14.71
N GLU A 157 -5.64 -31.99 14.05
CA GLU A 157 -5.82 -33.37 14.53
C GLU A 157 -4.49 -34.11 14.67
N VAL A 158 -3.58 -33.95 13.70
CA VAL A 158 -2.24 -34.54 13.75
C VAL A 158 -1.45 -34.00 14.95
N LEU A 159 -1.48 -32.68 15.18
CA LEU A 159 -0.82 -32.06 16.33
C LEU A 159 -1.41 -32.52 17.67
N GLN A 160 -2.73 -32.73 17.75
CA GLN A 160 -3.38 -33.27 18.95
C GLN A 160 -2.91 -34.69 19.28
N ARG A 161 -2.74 -35.55 18.27
CA ARG A 161 -2.18 -36.91 18.47
C ARG A 161 -0.72 -36.85 18.92
N LEU A 162 0.09 -36.02 18.26
CA LEU A 162 1.50 -35.82 18.63
C LEU A 162 1.66 -35.26 20.04
N ALA A 163 0.74 -34.40 20.49
CA ALA A 163 0.75 -33.86 21.85
C ALA A 163 0.56 -34.95 22.91
N ALA A 164 -0.26 -35.98 22.64
CA ALA A 164 -0.46 -37.10 23.55
C ALA A 164 0.80 -37.99 23.72
N GLU A 165 1.72 -37.94 22.76
CA GLU A 165 2.96 -38.72 22.74
C GLU A 165 4.21 -37.88 23.08
N SER A 166 4.05 -36.57 23.36
CA SER A 166 5.14 -35.62 23.57
C SER A 166 5.30 -35.19 25.03
N GLU A 167 6.53 -34.89 25.46
CA GLU A 167 6.84 -34.42 26.82
C GLU A 167 7.79 -33.21 26.83
N GLY A 168 7.68 -32.36 27.86
CA GLY A 168 8.56 -31.22 28.06
C GLY A 168 8.59 -30.25 26.87
N ARG A 169 9.78 -29.91 26.37
CA ARG A 169 9.96 -28.91 25.29
C ARG A 169 9.35 -29.32 23.96
N SER A 170 9.14 -30.62 23.70
CA SER A 170 8.47 -31.04 22.45
C SER A 170 6.98 -30.72 22.50
N LEU A 171 6.35 -30.94 23.66
CA LEU A 171 4.95 -30.61 23.90
C LEU A 171 4.67 -29.10 23.77
N GLU A 172 5.57 -28.26 24.30
CA GLU A 172 5.45 -26.80 24.15
C GLU A 172 5.41 -26.35 22.68
N LYS A 173 6.29 -26.91 21.84
CA LYS A 173 6.34 -26.60 20.40
C LYS A 173 5.08 -27.07 19.67
N VAL A 174 4.58 -28.26 20.00
CA VAL A 174 3.34 -28.80 19.43
C VAL A 174 2.16 -27.90 19.79
N ASN A 175 2.07 -27.49 21.06
CA ASN A 175 1.01 -26.59 21.52
C ASN A 175 1.08 -25.22 20.84
N GLN A 176 2.27 -24.63 20.70
CA GLN A 176 2.47 -23.37 19.98
C GLN A 176 1.97 -23.47 18.53
N GLN A 177 2.33 -24.53 17.81
CA GLN A 177 1.84 -24.77 16.45
C GLN A 177 0.32 -24.95 16.41
N TRP A 178 -0.25 -25.64 17.38
CA TRP A 178 -1.70 -25.83 17.47
C TRP A 178 -2.44 -24.50 17.68
N PHE A 179 -1.93 -23.61 18.54
CA PHE A 179 -2.51 -22.27 18.75
C PHE A 179 -2.45 -21.41 17.49
N VAL A 180 -1.37 -21.48 16.71
CA VAL A 180 -1.26 -20.79 15.42
C VAL A 180 -2.35 -21.27 14.45
N LEU A 181 -2.50 -22.58 14.30
CA LEU A 181 -3.53 -23.15 13.42
C LEU A 181 -4.95 -22.82 13.87
N ARG A 182 -5.20 -22.83 15.19
CA ARG A 182 -6.47 -22.39 15.75
C ARG A 182 -6.78 -20.94 15.39
N ARG A 183 -5.80 -20.03 15.55
CA ARG A 183 -5.95 -18.62 15.18
C ARG A 183 -6.27 -18.47 13.68
N TRP A 184 -5.57 -19.21 12.82
CA TRP A 184 -5.85 -19.20 11.38
C TRP A 184 -7.26 -19.71 11.04
N LYS A 185 -7.72 -20.76 11.73
CA LYS A 185 -9.11 -21.23 11.60
C LYS A 185 -10.12 -20.16 12.02
N GLU A 186 -9.89 -19.48 13.13
CA GLU A 186 -10.75 -18.39 13.60
C GLU A 186 -10.80 -17.23 12.59
N TRP A 187 -9.68 -16.87 11.98
CA TRP A 187 -9.63 -15.87 10.91
C TRP A 187 -10.40 -16.27 9.65
N LEU A 188 -10.28 -17.53 9.21
CA LEU A 188 -11.02 -18.00 8.03
C LEU A 188 -12.54 -18.00 8.26
N LEU A 189 -12.99 -18.45 9.43
CA LEU A 189 -14.41 -18.46 9.77
C LEU A 189 -14.98 -17.05 9.90
N ALA A 190 -14.21 -16.11 10.46
CA ALA A 190 -14.62 -14.72 10.57
C ALA A 190 -14.78 -14.01 9.21
N ASP A 191 -13.98 -14.39 8.20
CA ASP A 191 -14.06 -13.85 6.84
C ASP A 191 -15.28 -14.36 6.05
N GLU A 192 -15.87 -15.50 6.45
CA GLU A 192 -17.11 -16.02 5.84
C GLU A 192 -18.37 -15.33 6.39
N ASP A 193 -18.33 -14.86 7.64
CA ASP A 193 -19.48 -14.29 8.35
C ASP A 193 -19.52 -12.74 8.37
N ARG A 194 -18.44 -12.02 7.97
CA ARG A 194 -18.31 -10.54 8.08
C ARG A 194 -17.48 -9.87 6.96
N LYS A 195 -17.29 -8.54 7.07
CA LYS A 195 -16.49 -7.66 6.19
C LYS A 195 -15.13 -8.33 5.89
N PRO A 196 -14.62 -8.30 4.64
CA PRO A 196 -13.41 -9.03 4.27
C PRO A 196 -12.21 -8.58 5.10
N ALA A 197 -11.44 -9.55 5.62
CA ALA A 197 -10.21 -9.25 6.36
C ALA A 197 -8.98 -9.25 5.44
N PHE A 198 -8.14 -8.24 5.57
CA PHE A 198 -6.88 -8.08 4.84
C PHE A 198 -5.67 -8.37 5.74
N ILE A 199 -4.50 -8.56 5.14
CA ILE A 199 -3.27 -8.78 5.92
C ILE A 199 -2.96 -7.56 6.78
N SER A 200 -3.16 -6.34 6.25
CA SER A 200 -2.92 -5.11 7.02
C SER A 200 -3.77 -4.99 8.29
N ASP A 201 -4.94 -5.65 8.34
CA ASP A 201 -5.85 -5.57 9.48
C ASP A 201 -5.30 -6.35 10.68
N VAL A 202 -4.65 -7.48 10.42
CA VAL A 202 -4.07 -8.35 11.46
C VAL A 202 -2.60 -8.04 11.73
N VAL A 203 -1.92 -7.43 10.76
CA VAL A 203 -0.52 -7.04 10.85
C VAL A 203 -0.36 -5.61 10.32
N PRO A 204 -0.54 -4.58 11.17
CA PRO A 204 -0.40 -3.18 10.75
C PRO A 204 0.99 -2.85 10.19
N ASP A 205 2.04 -3.48 10.76
CA ASP A 205 3.44 -3.32 10.32
C ASP A 205 3.66 -3.69 8.83
N TRP A 206 2.67 -4.37 8.21
CA TRP A 206 2.60 -4.64 6.77
C TRP A 206 2.67 -3.37 5.92
N ILE A 207 1.90 -2.35 6.30
CA ILE A 207 1.82 -1.07 5.57
C ILE A 207 3.19 -0.38 5.62
N ASP A 208 3.80 -0.36 6.80
CA ASP A 208 5.07 0.30 7.04
C ASP A 208 6.21 -0.36 6.26
N MET A 209 6.26 -1.71 6.27
CA MET A 209 7.22 -2.50 5.49
C MET A 209 7.12 -2.20 3.99
N GLN A 210 5.91 -2.08 3.46
CA GLN A 210 5.72 -1.81 2.03
C GLN A 210 6.04 -0.35 1.66
N ALA A 211 5.72 0.60 2.52
CA ALA A 211 6.13 1.99 2.35
C ALA A 211 7.67 2.09 2.29
N GLU A 212 8.36 1.42 3.22
CA GLU A 212 9.83 1.33 3.20
C GLU A 212 10.35 0.74 1.89
N ALA A 213 9.81 -0.40 1.46
CA ALA A 213 10.19 -1.06 0.21
C ALA A 213 9.98 -0.15 -1.01
N LEU A 214 8.87 0.60 -1.03
CA LEU A 214 8.58 1.58 -2.07
C LEU A 214 9.61 2.72 -2.07
N PHE A 215 9.96 3.29 -0.93
CA PHE A 215 10.94 4.39 -0.88
C PHE A 215 12.35 3.94 -1.27
N ARG A 216 12.74 2.70 -0.95
CA ARG A 216 13.97 2.09 -1.47
C ARG A 216 13.95 2.00 -2.99
N ALA A 217 12.81 1.65 -3.58
CA ALA A 217 12.64 1.60 -5.03
C ALA A 217 12.67 3.00 -5.67
N VAL A 218 12.01 3.98 -5.05
CA VAL A 218 12.00 5.37 -5.50
C VAL A 218 13.41 5.95 -5.50
N ASP A 219 14.16 5.83 -4.40
CA ASP A 219 15.54 6.32 -4.30
C ASP A 219 16.43 5.78 -5.43
N ARG A 220 16.37 4.46 -5.68
CA ARG A 220 17.12 3.82 -6.77
C ARG A 220 16.71 4.35 -8.14
N CYS A 221 15.41 4.48 -8.39
CA CYS A 221 14.91 5.00 -9.66
C CYS A 221 15.29 6.47 -9.89
N TYR A 222 15.27 7.29 -8.84
CA TYR A 222 15.58 8.72 -8.93
C TYR A 222 17.07 8.96 -9.18
N ARG A 223 17.94 8.20 -8.50
CA ARG A 223 19.39 8.21 -8.78
C ARG A 223 19.71 7.77 -10.21
N ASN A 224 18.86 6.93 -10.80
CA ASN A 224 18.96 6.50 -12.20
C ASN A 224 18.26 7.45 -13.20
N GLY A 225 17.84 8.65 -12.75
CA GLY A 225 17.28 9.68 -13.62
C GLY A 225 15.83 9.49 -14.03
N SER A 226 15.06 8.66 -13.31
CA SER A 226 13.61 8.55 -13.53
C SER A 226 12.93 9.90 -13.35
N LYS A 227 11.98 10.21 -14.25
CA LYS A 227 11.13 11.41 -14.20
C LYS A 227 9.74 11.15 -13.62
N ALA A 228 9.51 9.94 -13.09
CA ALA A 228 8.23 9.60 -12.49
C ALA A 228 8.11 10.26 -11.11
N HIS A 229 7.07 11.06 -10.89
CA HIS A 229 6.74 11.59 -9.57
C HIS A 229 5.89 10.56 -8.84
N VAL A 230 6.37 10.03 -7.72
CA VAL A 230 5.70 8.93 -7.02
C VAL A 230 4.92 9.48 -5.82
N THR A 231 3.70 9.00 -5.63
CA THR A 231 2.95 9.20 -4.39
C THR A 231 2.55 7.85 -3.86
N VAL A 232 2.91 7.55 -2.61
CA VAL A 232 2.37 6.39 -1.90
C VAL A 232 0.98 6.72 -1.41
N MET A 233 0.01 5.84 -1.65
CA MET A 233 -1.36 5.97 -1.18
C MET A 233 -1.61 4.89 -0.14
N LEU A 234 -1.64 5.29 1.13
CA LEU A 234 -1.90 4.41 2.27
C LEU A 234 -3.41 4.19 2.42
N PRO A 235 -3.88 2.97 2.72
CA PRO A 235 -5.29 2.76 3.04
C PRO A 235 -5.64 3.49 4.34
N TYR A 236 -6.80 4.12 4.36
CA TYR A 236 -7.31 4.75 5.57
C TYR A 236 -7.72 3.68 6.59
N GLN A 237 -7.16 3.78 7.80
CA GLN A 237 -7.52 2.98 8.96
C GLN A 237 -7.76 3.94 10.13
N SER A 238 -9.02 4.06 10.58
CA SER A 238 -9.47 5.11 11.51
C SER A 238 -8.58 5.28 12.75
N GLU A 239 -8.10 4.19 13.33
CA GLU A 239 -7.28 4.21 14.55
C GLU A 239 -5.76 4.19 14.30
N ALA A 240 -5.31 3.96 13.06
CA ALA A 240 -3.90 3.68 12.76
C ALA A 240 -3.29 4.54 11.64
N TRP A 241 -4.09 5.32 10.90
CA TRP A 241 -3.61 6.07 9.74
C TRP A 241 -2.50 7.07 10.12
N GLU A 242 -2.63 7.77 11.26
CA GLU A 242 -1.62 8.76 11.74
C GLU A 242 -0.26 8.10 11.91
N LYS A 243 -0.24 6.91 12.53
CA LYS A 243 0.97 6.10 12.72
C LYS A 243 1.58 5.72 11.37
N HIS A 244 0.78 5.23 10.42
CA HIS A 244 1.27 4.80 9.11
C HIS A 244 1.83 5.97 8.29
N VAL A 245 1.18 7.12 8.31
CA VAL A 245 1.69 8.34 7.64
C VAL A 245 3.03 8.75 8.26
N HIS A 246 3.12 8.80 9.59
CA HIS A 246 4.35 9.16 10.29
C HIS A 246 5.50 8.18 9.99
N MET A 247 5.22 6.88 10.00
CA MET A 247 6.22 5.85 9.70
C MET A 247 6.67 5.90 8.24
N ALA A 248 5.75 6.10 7.30
CA ALA A 248 6.08 6.28 5.89
C ALA A 248 6.98 7.52 5.69
N ARG A 249 6.63 8.67 6.27
CA ARG A 249 7.48 9.88 6.18
C ARG A 249 8.86 9.64 6.78
N SER A 250 8.94 9.03 7.96
CA SER A 250 10.19 8.70 8.61
C SER A 250 11.06 7.78 7.75
N ALA A 251 10.47 6.76 7.12
CA ALA A 251 11.17 5.88 6.20
C ALA A 251 11.68 6.63 4.96
N ALA A 252 10.86 7.51 4.37
CA ALA A 252 11.26 8.34 3.24
C ALA A 252 12.46 9.23 3.59
N GLU A 253 12.44 9.89 4.74
CA GLU A 253 13.55 10.72 5.21
C GLU A 253 14.83 9.90 5.45
N GLN A 254 14.73 8.74 6.11
CA GLN A 254 15.87 7.88 6.40
C GLN A 254 16.51 7.30 5.13
N ILE A 255 15.70 6.93 4.13
CA ILE A 255 16.18 6.28 2.91
C ILE A 255 16.68 7.31 1.89
N MET A 256 15.96 8.41 1.72
CA MET A 256 16.20 9.36 0.62
C MET A 256 16.93 10.64 1.07
N GLY A 257 17.01 10.92 2.37
CA GLY A 257 17.71 12.08 2.92
C GLY A 257 17.20 13.41 2.36
N GLU A 258 18.11 14.27 1.90
CA GLU A 258 17.74 15.56 1.28
C GLU A 258 16.85 15.42 0.05
N THR A 259 16.92 14.28 -0.65
CA THR A 259 16.08 14.02 -1.83
C THR A 259 14.60 13.96 -1.44
N ALA A 260 14.28 13.44 -0.24
CA ALA A 260 12.91 13.43 0.27
C ALA A 260 12.34 14.85 0.37
N LYS A 261 13.14 15.80 0.86
CA LYS A 261 12.69 17.18 1.14
C LYS A 261 12.50 18.04 -0.11
N ARG A 262 13.25 17.76 -1.18
CA ARG A 262 13.20 18.57 -2.42
C ARG A 262 12.21 18.04 -3.43
N SER A 263 12.11 16.72 -3.55
CA SER A 263 11.35 16.06 -4.61
C SER A 263 10.95 14.65 -4.21
N GLY A 264 10.79 14.40 -2.91
CA GLY A 264 10.46 13.10 -2.39
C GLY A 264 9.10 12.61 -2.83
N PRO A 265 8.86 11.30 -2.73
CA PRO A 265 7.54 10.76 -2.92
C PRO A 265 6.60 11.33 -1.85
N LEU A 266 5.41 11.74 -2.27
CA LEU A 266 4.40 12.25 -1.35
C LEU A 266 3.71 11.07 -0.64
N VAL A 267 3.30 11.29 0.61
CA VAL A 267 2.54 10.35 1.42
C VAL A 267 1.09 10.79 1.44
N GLY A 268 0.24 10.06 0.72
CA GLY A 268 -1.19 10.29 0.66
C GLY A 268 -2.00 9.20 1.36
N LEU A 269 -3.25 9.52 1.65
CA LEU A 269 -4.26 8.60 2.17
C LEU A 269 -5.34 8.36 1.14
N TRP A 270 -5.84 7.13 1.15
CA TRP A 270 -6.98 6.71 0.36
C TRP A 270 -8.13 6.31 1.28
N ILE A 271 -9.28 6.95 1.10
CA ILE A 271 -10.51 6.71 1.86
C ILE A 271 -11.56 6.15 0.90
N THR A 272 -12.16 5.01 1.26
CA THR A 272 -13.22 4.39 0.46
C THR A 272 -14.59 4.76 1.02
N GLY A 273 -15.39 5.52 0.26
CA GLY A 273 -16.79 5.84 0.62
C GLY A 273 -16.96 6.47 2.01
N ASP A 274 -18.02 6.05 2.72
CA ASP A 274 -18.45 6.59 4.02
C ASP A 274 -17.54 6.19 5.20
N GLU A 275 -16.35 5.63 4.95
CA GLU A 275 -15.41 5.20 5.99
C GLU A 275 -14.80 6.35 6.79
N ALA A 276 -14.82 7.58 6.27
CA ALA A 276 -14.49 8.78 7.01
C ALA A 276 -15.75 9.60 7.26
N GLY A 277 -16.09 9.81 8.53
CA GLY A 277 -17.11 10.77 8.93
C GLY A 277 -16.66 12.20 8.59
N VAL A 278 -17.63 13.13 8.50
CA VAL A 278 -17.36 14.55 8.19
C VAL A 278 -16.36 15.18 9.18
N ASP A 279 -16.36 14.72 10.45
CA ASP A 279 -15.44 15.19 11.50
C ASP A 279 -13.99 14.71 11.35
N GLU A 280 -13.72 13.67 10.53
CA GLU A 280 -12.36 13.16 10.37
C GLU A 280 -11.53 13.98 9.38
N ASP A 281 -12.18 14.80 8.52
CA ASP A 281 -11.46 15.63 7.56
C ASP A 281 -10.48 16.58 8.24
N GLU A 282 -10.88 17.25 9.33
CA GLU A 282 -10.01 18.17 10.08
C GLU A 282 -8.80 17.49 10.72
N ARG A 283 -8.86 16.17 10.94
CA ARG A 283 -7.76 15.40 11.56
C ARG A 283 -6.69 14.97 10.57
N ILE A 284 -7.03 14.83 9.28
CA ILE A 284 -6.13 14.27 8.26
C ILE A 284 -5.22 15.36 7.66
N THR A 285 -4.59 16.17 8.52
CA THR A 285 -3.69 17.26 8.10
C THR A 285 -2.26 16.78 7.83
N ASP A 286 -1.88 15.63 8.39
CA ASP A 286 -0.51 15.09 8.29
C ASP A 286 -0.22 14.39 6.95
N ALA A 287 -1.23 14.12 6.13
CA ALA A 287 -1.05 13.55 4.78
C ALA A 287 -0.87 14.65 3.74
N ASP A 288 0.02 14.43 2.77
CA ASP A 288 0.25 15.39 1.67
C ASP A 288 -0.97 15.47 0.73
N ILE A 289 -1.68 14.35 0.59
CA ILE A 289 -2.75 14.13 -0.38
C ILE A 289 -3.82 13.25 0.26
N VAL A 290 -5.10 13.64 0.21
CA VAL A 290 -6.21 12.79 0.67
C VAL A 290 -7.13 12.49 -0.51
N TRP A 291 -7.28 11.21 -0.85
CA TRP A 291 -8.16 10.76 -1.94
C TRP A 291 -9.42 10.12 -1.38
N ARG A 292 -10.57 10.71 -1.68
CA ARG A 292 -11.88 10.13 -1.41
C ARG A 292 -12.44 9.46 -2.65
N CYS A 293 -12.74 8.18 -2.53
CA CYS A 293 -12.98 7.33 -3.67
C CYS A 293 -14.25 6.51 -3.52
N SER A 294 -15.02 6.44 -4.60
CA SER A 294 -16.29 5.73 -4.64
C SER A 294 -16.14 4.21 -4.86
N PHE A 295 -14.94 3.66 -4.76
CA PHE A 295 -14.64 2.27 -5.06
C PHE A 295 -13.53 1.73 -4.16
N SER A 296 -13.53 0.42 -3.90
CA SER A 296 -12.41 -0.25 -3.25
C SER A 296 -11.25 -0.46 -4.24
N PRO A 297 -9.99 -0.22 -3.83
CA PRO A 297 -8.84 -0.55 -4.66
C PRO A 297 -8.55 -2.05 -4.73
N TYR A 298 -9.08 -2.83 -3.77
CA TYR A 298 -9.01 -4.30 -3.67
C TYR A 298 -10.33 -4.97 -4.01
#